data_AF-A0A5K1DXX7-F1
#
_entry.id   AF-A0A5K1DXX7-F1
#
_cell.length_a   1.000
_cell.length_b   1.000
_cell.length_c   1.000
_cell.angle_alpha   90.00
_cell.angle_beta   90.00
_cell.angle_gamma   90.00
#
_symmetry.space_group_name_H-M   'P 1'
#
loop_
_entity.id
_entity.type
_entity.pdbx_description
1 polymer ?
#
loop_
_entity_poly.entity_id
_entity_poly.type
_entity_poly.pdbx_seq_one_letter_code
_entity_poly.pdbx_strand_id
1 'polypeptide(L)'
;RTIPDSLVEGSYDFFKILPSDPMTLSTCQVQSLLSLLLEYVQQYPRSRTATKGHELRYKHLQPLIKLMLYSPTAGIRNQACVLAREAMLSTGAFDGNVSEIESWFMSLPAYVSGRGSASSSPSDTLESMTAVLVPFFCDAVSTVGNNLHKYLHQLCDNLENITSSE
;
A
#
# COMPACT_ATOMS: atom_id res chain seq x y z
N ARG A 1 -0.25 -8.24 -26.72
CA ARG A 1 -1.20 -8.99 -25.85
C ARG A 1 -2.41 -8.08 -25.66
N THR A 2 -3.60 -8.56 -26.04
CA THR A 2 -4.85 -7.78 -25.94
C THR A 2 -5.54 -8.17 -24.64
N ILE A 3 -5.71 -7.20 -23.74
CA ILE A 3 -6.44 -7.39 -22.48
C ILE A 3 -7.94 -7.22 -22.80
N PRO A 4 -8.83 -8.09 -22.27
CA PRO A 4 -10.28 -7.96 -22.46
C PRO A 4 -10.80 -6.59 -22.07
N ASP A 5 -11.73 -6.01 -22.83
CA ASP A 5 -12.27 -4.66 -22.59
C ASP A 5 -12.90 -4.49 -21.19
N SER A 6 -13.40 -5.57 -20.59
CA SER A 6 -13.92 -5.57 -19.20
C SER A 6 -12.84 -5.32 -18.13
N LEU A 7 -11.57 -5.64 -18.43
CA LEU A 7 -10.40 -5.22 -17.63
C LEU A 7 -9.99 -3.77 -17.94
N VAL A 8 -10.20 -3.31 -19.17
CA VAL A 8 -9.87 -1.94 -19.63
C VAL A 8 -10.75 -0.90 -18.95
N GLU A 9 -11.98 -1.28 -18.60
CA GLU A 9 -12.96 -0.40 -17.96
C GLU A 9 -12.73 -0.22 -16.43
N GLY A 10 -11.59 -0.67 -15.89
CA GLY A 10 -11.17 -0.40 -14.51
C GLY A 10 -12.06 -1.02 -13.43
N SER A 11 -12.91 -1.99 -13.80
CA SER A 11 -13.93 -2.55 -12.92
C SER A 11 -13.40 -3.62 -11.94
N TYR A 12 -12.32 -4.31 -12.29
CA TYR A 12 -11.78 -5.42 -11.50
C TYR A 12 -10.57 -4.99 -10.65
N ASP A 13 -10.70 -5.20 -9.34
CA ASP A 13 -9.62 -4.99 -8.38
C ASP A 13 -8.73 -6.23 -8.28
N PHE A 14 -7.60 -6.21 -9.00
CA PHE A 14 -6.61 -7.30 -9.00
C PHE A 14 -5.99 -7.56 -7.62
N PHE A 15 -6.03 -6.59 -6.70
CA PHE A 15 -5.50 -6.79 -5.36
C PHE A 15 -6.36 -7.77 -4.54
N LYS A 16 -7.61 -8.04 -4.94
CA LYS A 16 -8.45 -9.09 -4.32
C LYS A 16 -7.90 -10.50 -4.48
N ILE A 17 -7.00 -10.72 -5.45
CA ILE A 17 -6.32 -12.00 -5.65
C ILE A 17 -5.25 -12.21 -4.57
N LEU A 18 -4.76 -11.14 -3.92
CA LEU A 18 -3.77 -11.23 -2.87
C LEU A 18 -4.38 -11.85 -1.60
N PRO A 19 -3.91 -13.03 -1.17
CA PRO A 19 -4.42 -13.64 0.06
C PRO A 19 -4.01 -12.83 1.29
N SER A 20 -4.75 -12.97 2.39
CA SER A 20 -4.43 -12.33 3.67
C SER A 20 -3.07 -12.77 4.22
N ASP A 21 -2.65 -14.00 3.92
CA ASP A 21 -1.31 -14.50 4.19
C ASP A 21 -0.63 -15.03 2.92
N PRO A 22 0.09 -14.18 2.18
CA PRO A 22 0.77 -14.56 0.94
C PRO A 22 2.02 -15.42 1.17
N MET A 23 2.48 -15.58 2.41
CA MET A 23 3.60 -16.47 2.73
C MET A 23 3.22 -17.97 2.63
N THR A 24 1.93 -18.28 2.54
CA THR A 24 1.41 -19.65 2.31
C THR A 24 1.63 -20.13 0.86
N LEU A 25 1.87 -19.21 -0.07
CA LEU A 25 2.11 -19.52 -1.48
C LEU A 25 3.57 -19.90 -1.72
N SER A 26 3.82 -20.68 -2.77
CA SER A 26 5.19 -20.92 -3.23
C SER A 26 5.85 -19.63 -3.73
N THR A 27 7.17 -19.55 -3.64
CA THR A 27 7.96 -18.41 -4.13
C THR A 27 7.60 -18.03 -5.57
N CYS A 28 7.44 -19.03 -6.46
CA CYS A 28 7.06 -18.79 -7.86
C CYS A 28 5.66 -18.16 -7.97
N GLN A 29 4.69 -18.62 -7.20
CA GLN A 29 3.34 -18.06 -7.19
C GLN A 29 3.33 -16.61 -6.70
N VAL A 30 4.04 -16.32 -5.60
CA VAL A 30 4.16 -14.94 -5.08
C VAL A 30 4.83 -14.05 -6.12
N GLN A 31 5.95 -14.49 -6.71
CA GLN A 31 6.67 -13.73 -7.72
C GLN A 31 5.81 -13.41 -8.95
N SER A 32 5.05 -14.39 -9.46
CA SER A 32 4.13 -14.20 -10.58
C SER A 32 2.99 -13.25 -10.21
N LEU A 33 2.42 -13.39 -9.02
CA LEU A 33 1.35 -12.51 -8.52
C LEU A 33 1.82 -11.05 -8.40
N LEU A 34 2.98 -10.82 -7.78
CA LEU A 34 3.52 -9.47 -7.63
C LEU A 34 3.87 -8.84 -8.98
N SER A 35 4.40 -9.63 -9.91
CA SER A 35 4.66 -9.16 -11.28
C SER A 35 3.39 -8.75 -12.01
N LEU A 36 2.30 -9.52 -11.85
CA LEU A 36 0.98 -9.18 -12.40
C LEU A 36 0.43 -7.88 -11.78
N LEU A 37 0.51 -7.74 -10.45
CA LEU A 37 0.04 -6.54 -9.76
C LEU A 37 0.85 -5.30 -10.15
N LEU A 38 2.16 -5.43 -10.35
CA LEU A 38 3.01 -4.34 -10.82
C LEU A 38 2.62 -3.88 -12.21
N GLU A 39 2.42 -4.82 -13.15
CA GLU A 39 1.97 -4.52 -14.49
C GLU A 39 0.61 -3.79 -14.47
N TYR A 40 -0.32 -4.27 -13.63
CA TYR A 40 -1.62 -3.62 -13.45
C TYR A 40 -1.49 -2.17 -12.93
N VAL A 41 -0.61 -1.92 -11.95
CA VAL A 41 -0.41 -0.56 -11.43
C VAL A 41 0.24 0.36 -12.47
N GLN A 42 1.16 -0.15 -13.30
CA GLN A 42 1.81 0.62 -14.36
C GLN A 42 0.87 0.99 -15.51
N GLN A 43 -0.06 0.10 -15.87
CA GLN A 43 -1.00 0.32 -16.97
C GLN A 43 -2.13 1.30 -16.62
N TYR A 44 -2.47 1.43 -15.33
CA TYR A 44 -3.51 2.36 -14.87
C TYR A 44 -2.93 3.38 -13.88
N PRO A 45 -2.07 4.30 -14.37
CA PRO A 45 -1.53 5.37 -13.55
C PRO A 45 -2.69 6.28 -13.11
N ARG A 46 -2.81 6.44 -11.78
CA ARG A 46 -3.71 7.35 -11.04
C ARG A 46 -4.62 8.20 -11.94
N SER A 47 -5.70 7.60 -12.46
CA SER A 47 -6.71 8.36 -13.19
C SER A 47 -7.29 9.40 -12.23
N ARG A 48 -7.31 10.68 -12.64
CA ARG A 48 -7.91 11.78 -11.86
C ARG A 48 -9.40 11.55 -11.58
N THR A 49 -10.05 10.69 -12.34
CA THR A 49 -11.39 10.20 -12.05
C THR A 49 -11.25 8.88 -11.30
N ALA A 50 -11.22 8.97 -9.96
CA ALA A 50 -11.25 7.81 -9.09
C ALA A 50 -12.56 7.03 -9.31
N THR A 51 -12.53 6.05 -10.20
CA THR A 51 -13.54 4.99 -10.21
C THR A 51 -13.33 4.16 -8.94
N LYS A 52 -14.42 3.94 -8.19
CA LYS A 52 -14.53 3.25 -6.89
C LYS A 52 -13.68 1.96 -6.71
N GLY A 53 -13.17 1.35 -7.78
CA GLY A 53 -12.27 0.19 -7.74
C GLY A 53 -10.82 0.52 -7.36
N HIS A 54 -10.33 1.73 -7.63
CA HIS A 54 -8.97 2.16 -7.29
C HIS A 54 -8.80 2.55 -5.82
N GLU A 55 -9.92 2.84 -5.14
CA GLU A 55 -9.98 3.40 -3.79
C GLU A 55 -9.70 2.38 -2.68
N LEU A 56 -9.45 1.11 -2.99
CA LEU A 56 -9.35 0.04 -1.96
C LEU A 56 -8.01 -0.69 -1.93
N ARG A 57 -7.01 -0.27 -2.72
CA ARG A 57 -5.70 -0.92 -2.77
C ARG A 57 -5.00 -0.91 -1.40
N TYR A 58 -5.21 0.15 -0.60
CA TYR A 58 -4.69 0.24 0.77
C TYR A 58 -5.23 -0.86 1.69
N LYS A 59 -6.39 -1.47 1.40
CA LYS A 59 -6.93 -2.60 2.19
C LYS A 59 -6.06 -3.85 2.09
N HIS A 60 -5.23 -3.92 1.05
CA HIS A 60 -4.29 -5.01 0.81
C HIS A 60 -2.87 -4.65 1.26
N LEU A 61 -2.69 -3.56 2.01
CA LEU A 61 -1.38 -3.09 2.48
C LEU A 61 -0.72 -4.10 3.43
N GLN A 62 -1.47 -4.67 4.37
CA GLN A 62 -0.90 -5.58 5.38
C GLN A 62 -0.20 -6.81 4.76
N PRO A 63 -0.82 -7.56 3.82
CA PRO A 63 -0.14 -8.63 3.08
C PRO A 63 1.15 -8.16 2.37
N LEU A 64 1.13 -6.97 1.76
CA LEU A 64 2.30 -6.42 1.05
C LEU A 64 3.42 -6.05 2.04
N ILE A 65 3.09 -5.45 3.18
CA ILE A 65 4.05 -5.15 4.24
C ILE A 65 4.67 -6.44 4.78
N LYS A 66 3.88 -7.49 5.00
CA LYS A 66 4.42 -8.79 5.42
C LYS A 66 5.41 -9.36 4.40
N LEU A 67 5.09 -9.34 3.11
CA LEU A 67 6.02 -9.78 2.05
C LEU A 67 7.29 -8.93 1.99
N MET A 68 7.14 -7.62 2.14
CA MET A 68 8.25 -6.67 2.14
C MET A 68 9.22 -6.94 3.30
N LEU A 69 8.71 -7.27 4.49
CA LEU A 69 9.51 -7.46 5.70
C LEU A 69 10.09 -8.88 5.80
N TYR A 70 9.31 -9.91 5.47
CA TYR A 70 9.62 -11.30 5.84
C TYR A 70 9.99 -12.21 4.68
N SER A 71 9.83 -11.79 3.42
CA SER A 71 10.16 -12.66 2.30
C SER A 71 11.67 -12.95 2.26
N PRO A 72 12.08 -14.23 2.11
CA PRO A 72 13.49 -14.59 2.00
C PRO A 72 14.11 -14.07 0.69
N THR A 73 13.28 -13.88 -0.35
CA THR A 73 13.73 -13.47 -1.69
C THR A 73 13.75 -11.95 -1.82
N ALA A 74 14.93 -11.37 -2.06
CA ALA A 74 15.09 -9.92 -2.23
C ALA A 74 14.22 -9.34 -3.36
N GLY A 75 14.05 -10.09 -4.45
CA GLY A 75 13.15 -9.70 -5.55
C GLY A 75 11.69 -9.52 -5.10
N ILE A 76 11.17 -10.45 -4.30
CA ILE A 76 9.83 -10.37 -3.72
C ILE A 76 9.73 -9.18 -2.77
N ARG A 77 10.71 -8.98 -1.88
CA ARG A 77 10.72 -7.83 -0.96
C ARG A 77 10.67 -6.50 -1.71
N ASN A 78 11.48 -6.36 -2.77
CA ASN A 78 11.53 -5.16 -3.59
C ASN A 78 10.20 -4.89 -4.32
N GLN A 79 9.62 -5.92 -4.95
CA GLN A 79 8.33 -5.79 -5.63
C GLN A 79 7.20 -5.45 -4.64
N ALA A 80 7.17 -6.11 -3.47
CA ALA A 80 6.21 -5.83 -2.42
C ALA A 80 6.35 -4.40 -1.87
N CYS A 81 7.57 -3.88 -1.73
CA CYS A 81 7.82 -2.50 -1.34
C CYS A 81 7.25 -1.50 -2.34
N VAL A 82 7.44 -1.73 -3.64
CA VAL A 82 6.87 -0.86 -4.69
C VAL A 82 5.34 -0.88 -4.63
N LEU A 83 4.74 -2.07 -4.52
CA LEU A 83 3.28 -2.21 -4.43
C LEU A 83 2.71 -1.61 -3.13
N ALA A 84 3.39 -1.75 -2.00
CA ALA A 84 2.99 -1.14 -0.74
C ALA A 84 3.00 0.40 -0.83
N ARG A 85 4.04 0.96 -1.46
CA ARG A 85 4.11 2.40 -1.74
C ARG A 85 2.95 2.86 -2.61
N GLU A 86 2.64 2.13 -3.67
CA GLU A 86 1.52 2.43 -4.57
C GLU A 86 0.17 2.31 -3.88
N ALA A 87 0.01 1.34 -2.97
CA ALA A 87 -1.17 1.21 -2.12
C ALA A 87 -1.31 2.40 -1.16
N MET A 88 -0.23 2.87 -0.53
CA MET A 88 -0.25 4.08 0.30
C MET A 88 -0.58 5.33 -0.52
N LEU A 89 0.04 5.51 -1.69
CA LEU A 89 -0.25 6.63 -2.59
C LEU A 89 -1.70 6.64 -3.09
N SER A 90 -2.33 5.47 -3.24
CA SER A 90 -3.74 5.36 -3.65
C SER A 90 -4.72 5.98 -2.65
N THR A 91 -4.29 6.23 -1.40
CA THR A 91 -5.12 6.91 -0.39
C THR A 91 -5.29 8.41 -0.66
N GLY A 92 -4.42 9.01 -1.48
CA GLY A 92 -4.35 10.47 -1.64
C GLY A 92 -3.77 11.23 -0.46
N ALA A 93 -3.58 10.59 0.71
CA ALA A 93 -3.09 11.22 1.94
C ALA A 93 -1.67 11.79 1.84
N PHE A 94 -0.85 11.20 0.98
CA PHE A 94 0.56 11.52 0.87
C PHE A 94 0.87 12.51 -0.25
N ASP A 95 -0.13 12.99 -1.01
CA ASP A 95 0.06 13.93 -2.13
C ASP A 95 1.23 13.61 -3.08
N GLY A 96 1.44 12.32 -3.39
CA GLY A 96 2.58 11.90 -4.23
C GLY A 96 3.96 11.94 -3.54
N ASN A 97 4.05 12.35 -2.28
CA ASN A 97 5.27 12.48 -1.51
C ASN A 97 5.85 11.10 -1.12
N VAL A 98 6.68 10.57 -2.01
CA VAL A 98 7.40 9.31 -1.79
C VAL A 98 8.32 9.37 -0.57
N SER A 99 8.90 10.54 -0.26
CA SER A 99 9.80 10.70 0.91
C SER A 99 9.06 10.52 2.23
N GLU A 100 7.82 11.00 2.30
CA GLU A 100 6.98 10.78 3.47
C GLU A 100 6.68 9.30 3.65
N ILE A 101 6.30 8.60 2.59
CA ILE A 101 6.05 7.15 2.64
C ILE A 101 7.29 6.36 3.05
N GLU A 102 8.48 6.73 2.56
CA GLU A 102 9.72 6.09 3.02
C GLU A 102 9.95 6.33 4.52
N SER A 103 9.63 7.52 5.04
CA SER A 103 9.75 7.82 6.48
C SER A 103 8.81 6.95 7.31
N TRP A 104 7.60 6.70 6.79
CA TRP A 104 6.63 5.76 7.37
C TRP A 104 7.16 4.32 7.34
N PHE A 105 7.79 3.85 6.25
CA PHE A 105 8.41 2.52 6.24
C PHE A 105 9.59 2.41 7.22
N MET A 106 10.37 3.47 7.39
CA MET A 106 11.48 3.50 8.35
C MET A 106 11.03 3.42 9.82
N SER A 107 9.75 3.66 10.12
CA SER A 107 9.20 3.42 11.46
C SER A 107 8.94 1.94 11.76
N LEU A 108 9.06 1.05 10.77
CA LEU A 108 8.94 -0.40 10.95
C LEU A 108 10.31 -1.00 11.29
N PRO A 109 10.51 -1.55 12.50
CA PRO A 109 11.81 -2.04 12.94
C PRO A 109 12.43 -3.09 12.00
N ALA A 110 11.63 -4.05 11.54
CA ALA A 110 12.08 -5.09 10.60
C ALA A 110 12.50 -4.54 9.22
N TYR A 111 11.96 -3.40 8.80
CA TYR A 111 12.32 -2.77 7.52
C TYR A 111 13.74 -2.22 7.55
N VAL A 112 14.09 -1.57 8.67
CA VAL A 112 15.43 -1.02 8.90
C VAL A 112 16.46 -2.13 9.02
N SER A 113 16.15 -3.19 9.78
CA SER A 113 17.03 -4.35 9.96
C SER A 113 17.32 -5.08 8.64
N GLY A 114 16.30 -5.26 7.78
CA GLY A 114 16.43 -5.93 6.49
C GLY A 114 17.25 -5.19 5.43
N ARG A 115 17.45 -3.87 5.59
CA ARG A 115 18.30 -3.05 4.70
C ARG A 115 19.76 -2.93 5.18
N GLY A 116 20.03 -3.15 6.46
CA GLY A 116 21.33 -2.83 7.09
C GLY A 116 22.15 -4.01 7.62
N SER A 117 21.60 -5.22 7.77
CA SER A 117 22.33 -6.32 8.39
C SER A 117 22.26 -7.62 7.57
N ALA A 118 23.42 -8.08 7.12
CA ALA A 118 23.65 -9.50 6.91
C ALA A 118 23.81 -10.17 8.29
N SER A 119 23.08 -11.25 8.53
CA SER A 119 23.41 -12.31 9.52
C SER A 119 22.95 -12.23 10.99
N SER A 120 21.83 -11.59 11.35
CA SER A 120 21.17 -11.93 12.64
C SER A 120 19.72 -12.33 12.45
N SER A 121 19.34 -13.49 13.01
CA SER A 121 17.94 -13.87 13.18
C SER A 121 17.22 -12.72 13.88
N PRO A 122 15.99 -12.34 13.46
CA PRO A 122 15.22 -11.34 14.18
C PRO A 122 15.14 -11.79 15.64
N SER A 123 15.57 -10.93 16.56
CA SER A 123 15.34 -11.18 17.99
C SER A 123 13.84 -11.38 18.21
N ASP A 124 13.43 -12.31 19.07
CA ASP A 124 12.02 -12.52 19.42
C ASP A 124 11.29 -11.20 19.79
N THR A 125 12.05 -10.24 20.36
CA THR A 125 11.58 -8.88 20.65
C THR A 125 11.26 -8.08 19.38
N LEU A 126 12.07 -8.19 18.33
CA LEU A 126 11.85 -7.53 17.04
C LEU A 126 10.63 -8.10 16.32
N GLU A 127 10.47 -9.42 16.34
CA GLU A 127 9.34 -10.11 15.73
C GLU A 127 8.03 -9.75 16.44
N SER A 128 8.01 -9.80 17.77
CA SER A 128 6.84 -9.42 18.58
C SER A 128 6.45 -7.94 18.39
N MET A 129 7.44 -7.03 18.36
CA MET A 129 7.17 -5.61 18.06
C MET A 129 6.60 -5.43 16.65
N THR A 130 7.16 -6.12 15.65
CA THR A 130 6.71 -6.00 14.26
C THR A 130 5.30 -6.58 14.08
N ALA A 131 4.95 -7.64 14.81
CA ALA A 131 3.59 -8.21 14.81
C ALA A 131 2.53 -7.22 15.30
N VAL A 132 2.87 -6.31 16.22
CA VAL A 132 1.99 -5.24 16.72
C VAL A 132 2.01 -4.01 15.80
N LEU A 133 3.20 -3.60 15.35
CA LEU A 133 3.37 -2.39 14.56
C LEU A 133 2.80 -2.49 13.14
N VAL A 134 2.83 -3.67 12.51
CA VAL A 134 2.31 -3.84 11.15
C VAL A 134 0.79 -3.60 11.05
N PRO A 135 -0.06 -4.21 11.89
CA PRO A 135 -1.48 -3.88 11.94
C PRO A 135 -1.73 -2.41 12.26
N PHE A 136 -1.09 -1.87 13.30
CA PHE A 136 -1.22 -0.46 13.69
C PHE A 136 -0.87 0.49 12.53
N PHE A 137 0.22 0.22 11.83
CA PHE A 137 0.64 0.97 10.65
C PHE A 137 -0.42 0.95 9.56
N CYS A 138 -0.97 -0.22 9.24
CA CYS A 138 -2.00 -0.36 8.21
C CYS A 138 -3.30 0.34 8.59
N ASP A 139 -3.67 0.29 9.88
CA ASP A 139 -4.83 1.00 10.42
C ASP A 139 -4.63 2.52 10.38
N ALA A 140 -3.43 3.00 10.71
CA ALA A 140 -3.07 4.42 10.62
C ALA A 140 -3.17 4.92 9.17
N VAL A 141 -2.56 4.21 8.21
CA VAL A 141 -2.65 4.55 6.78
C VAL A 141 -4.11 4.58 6.31
N SER A 142 -4.88 3.56 6.67
CA SER A 142 -6.31 3.47 6.32
C SER A 142 -7.12 4.61 6.94
N THR A 143 -6.81 4.98 8.18
CA THR A 143 -7.49 6.06 8.90
C THR A 143 -7.19 7.42 8.27
N VAL A 144 -5.93 7.70 7.94
CA VAL A 144 -5.57 8.96 7.28
C VAL A 144 -6.21 9.03 5.89
N GLY A 145 -6.10 7.96 5.09
CA GLY A 145 -6.71 7.89 3.77
C GLY A 145 -8.23 8.09 3.76
N ASN A 146 -8.94 7.44 4.68
CA ASN A 146 -10.41 7.50 4.73
C ASN A 146 -10.96 8.82 5.29
N ASN A 147 -10.19 9.54 6.10
CA ASN A 147 -10.66 10.78 6.72
C ASN A 147 -10.21 12.05 5.99
N LEU A 148 -9.24 11.97 5.07
CA LEU A 148 -8.78 13.13 4.31
C LEU A 148 -9.92 13.86 3.58
N HIS A 149 -10.82 13.11 2.91
CA HIS A 149 -11.95 13.71 2.20
C HIS A 149 -12.87 14.49 3.16
N LYS A 150 -13.03 14.02 4.40
CA LYS A 150 -13.93 14.64 5.38
C LYS A 150 -13.39 15.99 5.82
N TYR A 151 -12.08 16.06 6.07
CA TYR A 151 -11.43 17.32 6.43
C TYR A 151 -11.41 18.30 5.26
N LEU A 152 -11.18 17.82 4.03
CA LEU A 152 -11.27 18.66 2.83
C LEU A 152 -12.68 19.23 2.65
N HIS A 153 -13.70 18.39 2.79
CA HIS A 153 -15.10 18.81 2.69
C HIS A 153 -15.46 19.87 3.74
N GLN A 154 -15.09 19.64 5.02
CA GLN A 154 -15.30 20.61 6.09
C GLN A 154 -14.59 21.95 5.81
N LEU A 155 -13.40 21.92 5.22
CA LEU A 155 -12.66 23.13 4.88
C LEU A 155 -13.35 23.90 3.74
N CYS A 156 -13.80 23.21 2.69
CA CYS A 156 -14.58 23.81 1.60
C CYS A 156 -15.89 24.43 2.11
N ASP A 157 -16.66 23.71 2.93
CA ASP A 157 -17.91 24.20 3.52
C ASP A 157 -17.67 25.48 4.36
N ASN A 158 -16.60 25.49 5.16
CA ASN A 158 -16.25 26.65 5.97
C ASN A 158 -15.85 27.86 5.12
N LEU A 159 -15.11 27.66 4.02
CA LEU A 159 -14.73 28.74 3.11
C LEU A 159 -15.95 29.31 2.37
N GLU A 160 -16.89 28.48 1.92
CA GLU A 160 -18.13 28.94 1.28
C GLU A 160 -19.01 29.77 2.23
N ASN A 161 -19.07 29.37 3.51
CA ASN A 161 -19.78 30.11 4.55
C ASN A 161 -19.16 31.48 4.85
N ILE A 162 -17.82 31.60 4.79
CA ILE A 162 -17.11 32.87 4.97
C ILE A 162 -17.42 33.82 3.79
N THR A 163 -17.40 33.33 2.55
CA THR A 163 -17.68 34.15 1.36
C THR A 163 -19.15 34.53 1.19
N SER A 164 -20.07 33.82 1.84
CA SER A 164 -21.52 34.12 1.81
C SER A 164 -21.95 35.10 2.92
N SER A 165 -21.04 35.47 3.82
CA SER A 165 -21.29 36.38 4.93
C SER A 165 -20.74 37.81 4.70
N GLU A 166 -20.16 38.07 3.51
CA GLU A 166 -19.82 39.40 2.99
C GLU A 166 -20.88 39.89 2.00
#